data_AF-A0A933LDU3-F1
#
_entry.id   AF-A0A933LDU3-F1
#
_cell.length_a   1.000
_cell.length_b   1.000
_cell.length_c   1.000
_cell.angle_alpha   90.00
_cell.angle_beta   90.00
_cell.angle_gamma   90.00
#
_symmetry.space_group_name_H-M   'P 1'
#
loop_
_entity.id
_entity.type
_entity.pdbx_description
1 polymer ?
#
loop_
_entity_poly.entity_id
_entity_poly.type
_entity_poly.pdbx_seq_one_letter_code
_entity_poly.pdbx_strand_id
1 'polypeptide(L)'
;MIIYRKIVLCFIIGIVIIVSTHHPVCGQENRKLQPHWWFGGTAGPNFNFYSSEIRTLNSTLTVPNAFSGGSGTGLYLAPLVEFRPDPIWGGMFSLGVDSRNGSFDDIAVATDTTASLSTSMNYLSLEPSLRISPFPSGVYFFIGPRVGFNVGKSFTYQKQADGSREEDWSNVRGTVLTGQFGAGYDFLLAPGSSESQLSVSPFLALHFGQGPRSLERWTLTTLRLGVAVKYGSAKEARERVERELQFSVQAPRIIPIERKVKETFPMRNYVFFDEDQTDISSRYIRLTKEEAASFREEQLLEPQPKDLTGRSRRQLTVYHNILNILGDRLRRYLQATVTLIGSSENGITDGKALAESIKRYLVDTYGISEARVRTEGRTKPEIPSVQPGATRELDLVRPEDRRVDITSASLELLQPVQIISLQEDPFDSDVLCTVSRSEELLASWSVEFTDQNGNVKRFGPFTRDQERIPGRSILGDRLQGTYQIVMSGQTKSGQAVRKEESIRLVRSDEPEGDLGLRFSILFEFDQSKTVATYERFLTNEVAPLIPEAGSVIIHGHTDIIGEESHNLKLSRDRAHETMNVFERALAKAGKRRVRFDTYGFGEDIRRAPFENNLPEERFYNRTVIIDIVPE
;
A
#
# COMPACT_ATOMS: atom_id res chain seq x y z
N MET A 1 -53.58 -0.36 3.26
CA MET A 1 -52.42 0.07 4.09
C MET A 1 -51.74 -1.08 4.84
N ILE A 2 -52.49 -2.05 5.40
CA ILE A 2 -51.91 -3.20 6.15
C ILE A 2 -51.08 -4.15 5.27
N ILE A 3 -51.57 -4.47 4.06
CA ILE A 3 -50.86 -5.35 3.10
C ILE A 3 -49.53 -4.72 2.65
N TYR A 4 -49.55 -3.41 2.36
CA TYR A 4 -48.34 -2.64 2.01
C TYR A 4 -47.28 -2.69 3.13
N ARG A 5 -47.69 -2.52 4.40
CA ARG A 5 -46.77 -2.66 5.56
C ARG A 5 -46.16 -4.05 5.68
N LYS A 6 -46.94 -5.12 5.42
CA LYS A 6 -46.44 -6.50 5.47
C LYS A 6 -45.46 -6.81 4.34
N ILE A 7 -45.71 -6.32 3.12
CA ILE A 7 -44.80 -6.51 1.97
C ILE A 7 -43.48 -5.77 2.20
N VAL A 8 -43.54 -4.52 2.65
CA VAL A 8 -42.35 -3.74 3.01
C VAL A 8 -41.57 -4.42 4.13
N LEU A 9 -42.26 -4.98 5.13
CA LEU A 9 -41.61 -5.74 6.21
C LEU A 9 -40.93 -7.01 5.70
N CYS A 10 -41.58 -7.82 4.85
CA CYS A 10 -40.98 -9.01 4.25
C CYS A 10 -39.75 -8.67 3.38
N PHE A 11 -39.82 -7.56 2.65
CA PHE A 11 -38.70 -7.06 1.85
C PHE A 11 -37.52 -6.61 2.73
N ILE A 12 -37.79 -5.87 3.81
CA ILE A 12 -36.78 -5.46 4.79
C ILE A 12 -36.15 -6.69 5.45
N ILE A 13 -36.96 -7.68 5.87
CA ILE A 13 -36.46 -8.93 6.46
C ILE A 13 -35.59 -9.69 5.45
N GLY A 14 -35.98 -9.75 4.16
CA GLY A 14 -35.17 -10.36 3.10
C GLY A 14 -33.81 -9.69 2.93
N ILE A 15 -33.77 -8.35 2.94
CA ILE A 15 -32.51 -7.59 2.91
C ILE A 15 -31.68 -7.88 4.16
N VAL A 16 -32.29 -7.87 5.35
CA VAL A 16 -31.59 -8.17 6.61
C VAL A 16 -31.00 -9.57 6.56
N ILE A 17 -31.72 -10.57 6.05
CA ILE A 17 -31.21 -11.94 5.91
C ILE A 17 -30.01 -11.97 4.94
N ILE A 18 -30.11 -11.35 3.77
CA ILE A 18 -28.99 -11.26 2.82
C ILE A 18 -27.76 -10.58 3.43
N VAL A 19 -27.97 -9.57 4.28
CA VAL A 19 -26.90 -8.83 4.95
C VAL A 19 -26.34 -9.58 6.17
N SER A 20 -27.13 -10.42 6.85
CA SER A 20 -26.76 -11.10 8.10
C SER A 20 -26.25 -12.53 7.95
N THR A 21 -26.45 -13.19 6.79
CA THR A 21 -26.09 -14.61 6.62
C THR A 21 -24.62 -14.91 6.40
N HIS A 22 -23.68 -13.95 6.49
CA HIS A 22 -22.26 -14.29 6.56
C HIS A 22 -21.41 -13.34 7.42
N HIS A 23 -20.71 -13.94 8.39
CA HIS A 23 -19.46 -13.41 8.94
C HIS A 23 -18.36 -13.40 7.87
N PRO A 24 -17.43 -12.43 7.90
CA PRO A 24 -16.30 -12.40 6.99
C PRO A 24 -15.44 -13.63 7.26
N VAL A 25 -15.57 -14.66 6.44
CA VAL A 25 -14.49 -15.63 6.27
C VAL A 25 -13.33 -14.82 5.70
N CYS A 26 -12.27 -14.76 6.50
CA CYS A 26 -11.02 -14.08 6.27
C CYS A 26 -10.68 -13.97 4.77
N GLY A 27 -10.56 -12.73 4.29
CA GLY A 27 -10.22 -12.44 2.91
C GLY A 27 -9.94 -10.95 2.77
N GLN A 28 -8.66 -10.61 2.94
CA GLN A 28 -8.02 -9.32 2.76
C GLN A 28 -8.76 -8.36 1.82
N GLU A 29 -8.83 -7.09 2.23
CA GLU A 29 -9.17 -5.92 1.41
C GLU A 29 -8.26 -5.82 0.18
N ASN A 30 -8.54 -6.63 -0.84
CA ASN A 30 -7.87 -6.56 -2.12
C ASN A 30 -8.92 -6.21 -3.17
N ARG A 31 -8.77 -5.05 -3.82
CA ARG A 31 -9.54 -4.66 -5.01
C ARG A 31 -9.42 -5.79 -6.05
N LYS A 32 -10.43 -6.65 -6.10
CA LYS A 32 -10.48 -7.81 -7.00
C LYS A 32 -10.56 -7.30 -8.44
N LEU A 33 -9.59 -7.64 -9.29
CA LEU A 33 -9.73 -7.55 -10.74
C LEU A 33 -10.85 -8.51 -11.18
N GLN A 34 -12.05 -7.98 -11.39
CA GLN A 34 -13.22 -8.71 -11.89
C GLN A 34 -13.49 -8.38 -13.37
N PRO A 35 -14.20 -9.25 -14.11
CA PRO A 35 -14.73 -8.91 -15.42
C PRO A 35 -15.55 -7.62 -15.38
N HIS A 36 -15.31 -6.71 -16.31
CA HIS A 36 -16.15 -5.52 -16.48
C HIS A 36 -17.52 -5.89 -17.05
N TRP A 37 -17.58 -6.89 -17.93
CA TRP A 37 -18.83 -7.33 -18.55
C TRP A 37 -19.26 -8.68 -18.01
N TRP A 38 -20.54 -8.76 -17.68
CA TRP A 38 -21.21 -9.98 -17.26
C TRP A 38 -22.43 -10.22 -18.13
N PHE A 39 -22.56 -11.44 -18.65
CA PHE A 39 -23.65 -11.87 -19.50
C PHE A 39 -24.36 -13.05 -18.86
N GLY A 40 -25.68 -13.08 -18.91
CA GLY A 40 -26.41 -14.07 -18.15
C GLY A 40 -27.89 -14.11 -18.43
N GLY A 41 -28.60 -14.80 -17.54
CA GLY A 41 -30.05 -14.88 -17.52
C GLY A 41 -30.56 -14.80 -16.10
N THR A 42 -31.76 -14.27 -15.96
CA THR A 42 -32.49 -14.19 -14.70
C THR A 42 -33.85 -14.85 -14.86
N ALA A 43 -34.24 -15.61 -13.83
CA ALA A 43 -35.56 -16.21 -13.75
C ALA A 43 -36.10 -16.14 -12.32
N GLY A 44 -37.41 -16.08 -12.17
CA GLY A 44 -38.04 -16.13 -10.85
C GLY A 44 -39.54 -15.85 -10.83
N PRO A 45 -40.22 -16.18 -9.72
CA PRO A 45 -41.61 -15.81 -9.52
C PRO A 45 -41.80 -14.32 -9.20
N ASN A 46 -42.82 -13.73 -9.82
CA ASN A 46 -43.43 -12.46 -9.44
C ASN A 46 -44.62 -12.72 -8.52
N PHE A 47 -44.62 -12.16 -7.32
CA PHE A 47 -45.78 -12.13 -6.43
C PHE A 47 -46.50 -10.80 -6.58
N ASN A 48 -47.66 -10.84 -7.24
CA ASN A 48 -48.45 -9.67 -7.63
C ASN A 48 -49.52 -9.40 -6.58
N PHE A 49 -49.67 -8.14 -6.20
CA PHE A 49 -50.68 -7.68 -5.25
C PHE A 49 -51.52 -6.59 -5.89
N TYR A 50 -52.83 -6.82 -5.98
CA TYR A 50 -53.78 -5.92 -6.60
C TYR A 50 -54.48 -5.08 -5.54
N SER A 51 -54.60 -3.79 -5.82
CA SER A 51 -55.52 -2.90 -5.12
C SER A 51 -56.25 -2.08 -6.17
N SER A 52 -57.55 -2.28 -6.26
CA SER A 52 -58.35 -1.78 -7.39
C SER A 52 -59.71 -1.25 -6.95
N GLU A 53 -60.41 -0.62 -7.88
CA GLU A 53 -61.84 -0.27 -7.77
C GLU A 53 -62.52 -0.65 -9.09
N ILE A 54 -62.29 -1.88 -9.55
CA ILE A 54 -62.72 -2.30 -10.89
C ILE A 54 -64.20 -2.64 -10.91
N ARG A 55 -64.98 -1.93 -11.72
CA ARG A 55 -66.39 -2.24 -12.01
C ARG A 55 -66.59 -2.55 -13.48
N THR A 56 -65.84 -1.89 -14.35
CA THR A 56 -65.98 -2.00 -15.80
C THR A 56 -64.86 -2.88 -16.34
N LEU A 57 -65.17 -4.14 -16.67
CA LEU A 57 -64.17 -5.09 -17.20
C LEU A 57 -63.86 -4.76 -18.67
N ASN A 58 -64.91 -4.61 -19.48
CA ASN A 58 -64.83 -4.18 -20.87
C ASN A 58 -66.07 -3.39 -21.31
N SER A 59 -66.19 -3.10 -22.60
CA SER A 59 -67.31 -2.33 -23.17
C SER A 59 -68.68 -3.01 -23.01
N THR A 60 -68.70 -4.32 -22.73
CA THR A 60 -69.93 -5.13 -22.66
C THR A 60 -70.23 -5.63 -21.25
N LEU A 61 -69.27 -5.56 -20.32
CA LEU A 61 -69.38 -6.17 -18.99
C LEU A 61 -69.02 -5.19 -17.87
N THR A 62 -70.03 -4.80 -17.11
CA THR A 62 -69.91 -3.99 -15.88
C THR A 62 -70.57 -4.74 -14.72
N VAL A 63 -69.88 -4.78 -13.57
CA VAL A 63 -70.35 -5.46 -12.35
C VAL A 63 -70.91 -4.47 -11.31
N PRO A 64 -71.90 -4.87 -10.49
CA PRO A 64 -72.55 -3.97 -9.54
C PRO A 64 -71.66 -3.58 -8.35
N ASN A 65 -70.82 -4.51 -7.88
CA ASN A 65 -69.85 -4.27 -6.81
C ASN A 65 -68.43 -4.27 -7.40
N ALA A 66 -67.53 -3.45 -6.84
CA ALA A 66 -66.18 -3.32 -7.35
C ALA A 66 -65.25 -4.41 -6.82
N PHE A 67 -64.39 -4.97 -7.68
CA PHE A 67 -63.27 -5.80 -7.24
C PHE A 67 -62.20 -4.90 -6.62
N SER A 68 -61.98 -5.07 -5.31
CA SER A 68 -61.15 -4.14 -4.52
C SER A 68 -59.72 -4.61 -4.27
N GLY A 69 -59.50 -5.93 -4.26
CA GLY A 69 -58.25 -6.55 -3.86
C GLY A 69 -57.99 -7.85 -4.61
N GLY A 70 -56.78 -8.38 -4.46
CA GLY A 70 -56.41 -9.67 -5.01
C GLY A 70 -54.91 -9.92 -4.98
N SER A 71 -54.52 -11.11 -5.41
CA SER A 71 -53.11 -11.48 -5.53
C SER A 71 -52.89 -12.54 -6.60
N GLY A 72 -51.64 -12.75 -6.98
CA GLY A 72 -51.29 -13.88 -7.84
C GLY A 72 -49.81 -14.05 -8.05
N THR A 73 -49.47 -15.06 -8.83
CA THR A 73 -48.11 -15.40 -9.19
C THR A 73 -47.94 -15.34 -10.70
N GLY A 74 -46.80 -14.80 -11.13
CA GLY A 74 -46.39 -14.80 -12.52
C GLY A 74 -44.95 -15.26 -12.65
N LEU A 75 -44.55 -15.65 -13.85
CA LEU A 75 -43.17 -15.96 -14.17
C LEU A 75 -42.44 -14.72 -14.71
N TYR A 76 -41.18 -14.58 -14.34
CA TYR A 76 -40.22 -13.66 -14.96
C TYR A 76 -39.05 -14.46 -15.54
N LEU A 77 -38.68 -14.14 -16.78
CA LEU A 77 -37.52 -14.70 -17.47
C LEU A 77 -36.91 -13.64 -18.38
N ALA A 78 -35.63 -13.32 -18.21
CA ALA A 78 -34.92 -12.35 -19.04
C ALA A 78 -33.44 -12.68 -19.21
N PRO A 79 -32.85 -12.51 -20.41
CA PRO A 79 -31.44 -12.21 -20.54
C PRO A 79 -31.02 -11.02 -19.68
N LEU A 80 -29.80 -11.07 -19.15
CA LEU A 80 -29.20 -10.08 -18.28
C LEU A 80 -27.81 -9.70 -18.82
N VAL A 81 -27.55 -8.40 -18.88
CA VAL A 81 -26.21 -7.86 -19.10
C VAL A 81 -25.88 -6.91 -17.95
N GLU A 82 -24.67 -7.03 -17.40
CA GLU A 82 -24.15 -6.08 -16.43
C GLU A 82 -22.79 -5.52 -16.87
N PHE A 83 -22.62 -4.21 -16.67
CA PHE A 83 -21.36 -3.52 -16.86
C PHE A 83 -20.87 -2.98 -15.52
N ARG A 84 -19.71 -3.43 -15.06
CA ARG A 84 -19.12 -3.18 -13.74
C ARG A 84 -17.71 -2.58 -13.90
N PRO A 85 -17.58 -1.30 -14.28
CA PRO A 85 -16.27 -0.68 -14.50
C PRO A 85 -15.52 -0.38 -13.19
N ASP A 86 -16.23 -0.31 -12.07
CA ASP A 86 -15.72 0.03 -10.75
C ASP A 86 -16.30 -0.94 -9.70
N PRO A 87 -15.60 -1.22 -8.58
CA PRO A 87 -16.12 -2.09 -7.52
C PRO A 87 -17.43 -1.59 -6.88
N ILE A 88 -17.70 -0.28 -6.91
CA ILE A 88 -18.82 0.35 -6.19
C ILE A 88 -20.06 0.48 -7.09
N TRP A 89 -19.91 0.75 -8.38
CA TRP A 89 -21.06 1.04 -9.25
C TRP A 89 -20.99 0.31 -10.60
N GLY A 90 -22.17 0.08 -11.18
CA GLY A 90 -22.31 -0.50 -12.52
C GLY A 90 -23.69 -0.29 -13.12
N GLY A 91 -23.86 -0.72 -14.37
CA GLY A 91 -25.14 -0.80 -15.05
C GLY A 91 -25.66 -2.23 -15.09
N MET A 92 -26.96 -2.41 -15.00
CA MET A 92 -27.68 -3.65 -15.24
C MET A 92 -28.76 -3.43 -16.28
N PHE A 93 -28.93 -4.38 -17.19
CA PHE A 93 -29.97 -4.33 -18.22
C PHE A 93 -30.60 -5.70 -18.37
N SER A 94 -31.93 -5.75 -18.28
CA SER A 94 -32.73 -6.94 -18.58
C SER A 94 -33.82 -6.63 -19.59
N LEU A 95 -34.06 -7.57 -20.51
CA LEU A 95 -35.16 -7.52 -21.48
C LEU A 95 -35.83 -8.88 -21.52
N GLY A 96 -37.06 -9.02 -21.02
CA GLY A 96 -37.65 -10.34 -20.88
C GLY A 96 -39.16 -10.39 -20.72
N VAL A 97 -39.68 -11.61 -20.55
CA VAL A 97 -41.10 -11.87 -20.36
C VAL A 97 -41.43 -11.73 -18.88
N ASP A 98 -42.48 -10.97 -18.59
CA ASP A 98 -42.83 -10.55 -17.24
C ASP A 98 -44.34 -10.66 -17.04
N SER A 99 -44.75 -11.76 -16.40
CA SER A 99 -46.16 -12.06 -16.15
C SER A 99 -46.66 -11.42 -14.86
N ARG A 100 -47.84 -10.81 -14.94
CA ARG A 100 -48.59 -10.15 -13.88
C ARG A 100 -49.94 -10.83 -13.66
N ASN A 101 -49.95 -12.16 -13.72
CA ASN A 101 -51.15 -12.96 -13.56
C ASN A 101 -51.63 -13.02 -12.10
N GLY A 102 -52.93 -13.22 -11.91
CA GLY A 102 -53.52 -13.47 -10.59
C GLY A 102 -55.04 -13.40 -10.57
N SER A 103 -55.61 -13.44 -9.37
CA SER A 103 -57.04 -13.38 -9.14
C SER A 103 -57.41 -12.27 -8.18
N PHE A 104 -58.59 -11.72 -8.38
CA PHE A 104 -59.22 -10.76 -7.47
C PHE A 104 -60.03 -11.50 -6.41
N ASP A 105 -60.24 -10.84 -5.27
CA ASP A 105 -61.10 -11.33 -4.20
C ASP A 105 -62.56 -11.35 -4.70
N ASP A 106 -63.28 -12.44 -4.44
CA ASP A 106 -64.65 -12.63 -4.91
C ASP A 106 -65.59 -11.55 -4.36
N ILE A 107 -66.56 -11.15 -5.19
CA ILE A 107 -67.56 -10.14 -4.83
C ILE A 107 -68.97 -10.74 -4.83
N ALA A 108 -69.85 -10.22 -3.98
CA ALA A 108 -71.28 -10.49 -4.09
C ALA A 108 -71.86 -9.74 -5.29
N VAL A 109 -72.69 -10.39 -6.11
CA VAL A 109 -73.33 -9.77 -7.30
C VAL A 109 -74.86 -9.75 -7.17
N ALA A 110 -75.43 -10.65 -6.37
CA ALA A 110 -76.84 -10.68 -5.96
C ALA A 110 -76.95 -11.40 -4.60
N THR A 111 -78.16 -11.47 -4.01
CA THR A 111 -78.44 -12.28 -2.82
C THR A 111 -78.01 -13.73 -3.09
N ASP A 112 -77.13 -14.28 -2.27
CA ASP A 112 -76.54 -15.63 -2.37
C ASP A 112 -75.80 -15.94 -3.70
N THR A 113 -75.34 -14.93 -4.44
CA THR A 113 -74.53 -15.14 -5.67
C THR A 113 -73.21 -14.38 -5.63
N THR A 114 -72.09 -15.09 -5.81
CA THR A 114 -70.76 -14.50 -5.92
C THR A 114 -70.23 -14.53 -7.36
N ALA A 115 -69.27 -13.65 -7.65
CA ALA A 115 -68.50 -13.67 -8.88
C ALA A 115 -67.00 -13.59 -8.61
N SER A 116 -66.25 -14.38 -9.37
CA SER A 116 -64.79 -14.44 -9.35
C SER A 116 -64.20 -13.83 -10.62
N LEU A 117 -62.99 -13.30 -10.48
CA LEU A 117 -62.28 -12.63 -11.58
C LEU A 117 -60.79 -12.98 -11.52
N SER A 118 -60.28 -13.51 -12.61
CA SER A 118 -58.85 -13.78 -12.81
C SER A 118 -58.32 -12.99 -13.99
N THR A 119 -57.07 -12.56 -13.90
CA THR A 119 -56.40 -11.74 -14.91
C THR A 119 -55.12 -12.39 -15.41
N SER A 120 -54.93 -12.32 -16.72
CA SER A 120 -53.75 -12.80 -17.44
C SER A 120 -53.07 -11.62 -18.14
N MET A 121 -52.28 -10.86 -17.38
CA MET A 121 -51.56 -9.67 -17.87
C MET A 121 -50.10 -10.01 -18.11
N ASN A 122 -49.68 -10.02 -19.38
CA ASN A 122 -48.30 -10.35 -19.75
C ASN A 122 -47.61 -9.16 -20.42
N TYR A 123 -46.33 -8.99 -20.12
CA TYR A 123 -45.52 -7.91 -20.66
C TYR A 123 -44.20 -8.44 -21.22
N LEU A 124 -43.70 -7.77 -22.26
CA LEU A 124 -42.27 -7.70 -22.52
C LEU A 124 -41.73 -6.52 -21.69
N SER A 125 -40.84 -6.77 -20.73
CA SER A 125 -40.26 -5.74 -19.87
C SER A 125 -38.84 -5.38 -20.26
N LEU A 126 -38.57 -4.08 -20.32
CA LEU A 126 -37.24 -3.49 -20.47
C LEU A 126 -36.86 -2.81 -19.16
N GLU A 127 -35.73 -3.22 -18.58
CA GLU A 127 -35.36 -2.96 -17.19
C GLU A 127 -33.88 -2.50 -17.09
N PRO A 128 -33.56 -1.24 -17.44
CA PRO A 128 -32.26 -0.64 -17.16
C PRO A 128 -32.20 -0.23 -15.68
N SER A 129 -31.12 -0.59 -14.99
CA SER A 129 -30.93 -0.26 -13.57
C SER A 129 -29.50 0.17 -13.28
N LEU A 130 -29.34 1.09 -12.35
CA LEU A 130 -28.07 1.39 -11.71
C LEU A 130 -27.82 0.35 -10.63
N ARG A 131 -26.66 -0.30 -10.67
CA ARG A 131 -26.18 -1.27 -9.68
C ARG A 131 -25.17 -0.61 -8.76
N ILE A 132 -25.30 -0.83 -7.45
CA ILE A 132 -24.44 -0.26 -6.42
C ILE A 132 -24.01 -1.37 -5.45
N SER A 133 -22.71 -1.54 -5.24
CA SER A 133 -22.08 -2.47 -4.31
C SER A 133 -21.29 -1.69 -3.26
N PRO A 134 -21.93 -1.17 -2.20
CA PRO A 134 -21.26 -0.33 -1.22
C PRO A 134 -20.34 -1.11 -0.28
N PHE A 135 -20.40 -2.44 -0.29
CA PHE A 135 -19.64 -3.31 0.59
C PHE A 135 -18.78 -4.30 -0.21
N PRO A 136 -17.61 -4.72 0.31
CA PRO A 136 -16.79 -5.77 -0.31
C PRO A 136 -17.44 -7.18 -0.32
N SER A 137 -18.53 -7.36 0.42
CA SER A 137 -19.15 -8.65 0.76
C SER A 137 -20.02 -9.28 -0.34
N GLY A 138 -19.91 -8.86 -1.61
CA GLY A 138 -20.70 -9.42 -2.72
C GLY A 138 -22.18 -8.99 -2.74
N VAL A 139 -22.63 -8.23 -1.74
CA VAL A 139 -23.96 -7.59 -1.71
C VAL A 139 -24.03 -6.50 -2.77
N TYR A 140 -25.16 -6.42 -3.48
CA TYR A 140 -25.46 -5.31 -4.38
C TYR A 140 -26.93 -4.89 -4.27
N PHE A 141 -27.16 -3.61 -4.53
CA PHE A 141 -28.46 -3.00 -4.68
C PHE A 141 -28.63 -2.55 -6.12
N PHE A 142 -29.87 -2.49 -6.60
CA PHE A 142 -30.16 -1.92 -7.90
C PHE A 142 -31.45 -1.12 -7.88
N ILE A 143 -31.49 -0.06 -8.68
CA ILE A 143 -32.63 0.84 -8.82
C ILE A 143 -32.74 1.32 -10.25
N GLY A 144 -33.96 1.41 -10.77
CA GLY A 144 -34.17 1.87 -12.14
C GLY A 144 -35.63 1.94 -12.55
N PRO A 145 -35.92 2.44 -13.76
CA PRO A 145 -37.23 2.28 -14.36
C PRO A 145 -37.43 0.84 -14.89
N ARG A 146 -38.70 0.50 -15.07
CA ARG A 146 -39.18 -0.63 -15.86
C ARG A 146 -40.19 -0.10 -16.87
N VAL A 147 -39.97 -0.43 -18.14
CA VAL A 147 -40.92 -0.16 -19.23
C VAL A 147 -41.52 -1.49 -19.64
N GLY A 148 -42.83 -1.68 -19.43
CA GLY A 148 -43.54 -2.88 -19.85
C GLY A 148 -44.41 -2.63 -21.07
N PHE A 149 -44.20 -3.42 -22.12
CA PHE A 149 -45.06 -3.46 -23.31
C PHE A 149 -46.08 -4.58 -23.14
N ASN A 150 -47.37 -4.25 -23.13
CA ASN A 150 -48.41 -5.24 -22.94
C ASN A 150 -48.49 -6.18 -24.16
N VAL A 151 -48.43 -7.48 -23.92
CA VAL A 151 -48.52 -8.54 -24.95
C VAL A 151 -49.65 -9.54 -24.68
N GLY A 152 -50.30 -9.45 -23.51
CA GLY A 152 -51.47 -10.23 -23.16
C GLY A 152 -52.33 -9.49 -22.13
N LYS A 153 -53.64 -9.53 -22.33
CA LYS A 153 -54.61 -8.73 -21.58
C LYS A 153 -55.97 -9.40 -21.38
N SER A 154 -56.00 -10.72 -21.28
CA SER A 154 -57.25 -11.44 -21.05
C SER A 154 -57.63 -11.46 -19.56
N PHE A 155 -58.91 -11.64 -19.30
CA PHE A 155 -59.46 -11.97 -18.00
C PHE A 155 -60.47 -13.10 -18.12
N THR A 156 -60.65 -13.83 -17.02
CA THR A 156 -61.71 -14.82 -16.87
C THR A 156 -62.66 -14.34 -15.79
N TYR A 157 -63.93 -14.16 -16.13
CA TYR A 157 -65.01 -13.79 -15.22
C TYR A 157 -65.97 -14.96 -15.07
N GLN A 158 -66.27 -15.36 -13.84
CA GLN A 158 -67.19 -16.45 -13.56
C GLN A 158 -68.21 -16.03 -12.52
N LYS A 159 -69.50 -16.14 -12.88
CA LYS A 159 -70.62 -15.98 -11.95
C LYS A 159 -71.14 -17.39 -11.64
N GLN A 160 -71.36 -17.71 -10.37
CA GLN A 160 -71.65 -19.08 -9.91
C GLN A 160 -72.78 -19.82 -10.68
N ALA A 161 -73.75 -19.09 -11.24
CA ALA A 161 -74.88 -19.65 -11.98
C ALA A 161 -74.75 -19.64 -13.52
N ASP A 162 -73.85 -18.84 -14.11
CA ASP A 162 -73.89 -18.47 -15.55
C ASP A 162 -72.65 -18.92 -16.36
N GLY A 163 -71.80 -19.78 -15.79
CA GLY A 163 -70.56 -20.27 -16.44
C GLY A 163 -69.40 -19.26 -16.41
N SER A 164 -68.25 -19.66 -16.97
CA SER A 164 -67.06 -18.80 -17.11
C SER A 164 -67.01 -18.14 -18.48
N ARG A 165 -66.54 -16.89 -18.52
CA ARG A 165 -66.31 -16.12 -19.75
C ARG A 165 -64.86 -15.65 -19.78
N GLU A 166 -64.15 -15.93 -20.86
CA GLU A 166 -62.81 -15.39 -21.11
C GLU A 166 -62.91 -14.28 -22.16
N GLU A 167 -62.51 -13.07 -21.78
CA GLU A 167 -62.61 -11.88 -22.62
C GLU A 167 -61.39 -10.97 -22.40
N ASP A 168 -61.24 -9.93 -23.23
CA ASP A 168 -60.13 -8.98 -23.15
C ASP A 168 -60.49 -7.75 -22.30
N TRP A 169 -59.52 -7.30 -21.50
CA TRP A 169 -59.60 -6.04 -20.77
C TRP A 169 -59.71 -4.84 -21.71
N SER A 170 -60.64 -3.93 -21.41
CA SER A 170 -60.70 -2.61 -22.06
C SER A 170 -59.69 -1.62 -21.46
N ASN A 171 -59.33 -0.58 -22.22
CA ASN A 171 -58.51 0.55 -21.73
C ASN A 171 -57.18 0.13 -21.08
N VAL A 172 -56.59 -0.98 -21.52
CA VAL A 172 -55.25 -1.41 -21.13
C VAL A 172 -54.22 -0.51 -21.79
N ARG A 173 -53.24 -0.07 -21.02
CA ARG A 173 -52.12 0.71 -21.52
C ARG A 173 -51.19 -0.22 -22.31
N GLY A 174 -50.94 0.12 -23.58
CA GLY A 174 -49.95 -0.60 -24.39
C GLY A 174 -48.53 -0.53 -23.80
N THR A 175 -48.22 0.56 -23.09
CA THR A 175 -46.95 0.74 -22.38
C THR A 175 -47.22 1.21 -20.95
N VAL A 176 -46.54 0.57 -20.00
CA VAL A 176 -46.62 0.87 -18.56
C VAL A 176 -45.22 1.21 -18.05
N LEU A 177 -45.10 2.37 -17.40
CA LEU A 177 -43.85 2.82 -16.76
C LEU A 177 -43.93 2.65 -15.24
N THR A 178 -43.05 1.83 -14.68
CA THR A 178 -42.94 1.58 -13.23
C THR A 178 -41.51 1.79 -12.75
N GLY A 179 -41.33 1.98 -11.45
CA GLY A 179 -40.02 1.93 -10.80
C GLY A 179 -39.71 0.53 -10.27
N GLN A 180 -38.42 0.25 -10.13
CA GLN A 180 -37.91 -0.94 -9.44
C GLN A 180 -36.78 -0.58 -8.47
N PHE A 181 -36.76 -1.28 -7.34
CA PHE A 181 -35.64 -1.28 -6.40
C PHE A 181 -35.46 -2.69 -5.86
N GLY A 182 -34.22 -3.16 -5.80
CA GLY A 182 -33.92 -4.51 -5.33
C GLY A 182 -32.54 -4.65 -4.73
N ALA A 183 -32.30 -5.84 -4.18
CA ALA A 183 -31.04 -6.25 -3.60
C ALA A 183 -30.73 -7.69 -4.01
N GLY A 184 -29.45 -8.01 -4.16
CA GLY A 184 -28.99 -9.35 -4.43
C GLY A 184 -27.60 -9.61 -3.85
N TYR A 185 -27.16 -10.86 -3.96
CA TYR A 185 -25.87 -11.29 -3.48
C TYR A 185 -25.17 -12.10 -4.56
N ASP A 186 -23.93 -11.75 -4.94
CA ASP A 186 -23.17 -12.49 -5.94
C ASP A 186 -22.36 -13.62 -5.27
N PHE A 187 -22.73 -14.88 -5.52
CA PHE A 187 -21.88 -16.04 -5.22
C PHE A 187 -20.97 -16.29 -6.42
N LEU A 188 -19.65 -16.11 -6.24
CA LEU A 188 -18.66 -16.48 -7.25
C LEU A 188 -18.35 -17.98 -7.12
N LEU A 189 -18.55 -18.72 -8.22
CA LEU A 189 -18.35 -20.17 -8.27
C LEU A 189 -16.96 -20.56 -8.77
N ALA A 190 -16.23 -19.63 -9.39
CA ALA A 190 -14.87 -19.84 -9.87
C ALA A 190 -13.85 -19.18 -8.92
N PRO A 191 -12.64 -19.78 -8.74
CA PRO A 191 -11.53 -19.09 -8.10
C PRO A 191 -11.20 -17.77 -8.82
N GLY A 192 -10.73 -16.75 -8.09
CA GLY A 192 -10.37 -15.44 -8.68
C GLY A 192 -9.26 -15.51 -9.75
N SER A 193 -8.48 -16.58 -9.75
CA SER A 193 -7.44 -16.88 -10.74
C SER A 193 -7.97 -17.44 -12.07
N SER A 194 -9.25 -17.87 -12.13
CA SER A 194 -9.85 -18.42 -13.34
C SER A 194 -10.14 -17.33 -14.39
N GLU A 195 -9.79 -17.58 -15.65
CA GLU A 195 -10.13 -16.69 -16.77
C GLU A 195 -11.64 -16.60 -16.99
N SER A 196 -12.35 -17.69 -16.71
CA SER A 196 -13.81 -17.75 -16.77
C SER A 196 -14.37 -17.61 -15.37
N GLN A 197 -15.10 -16.51 -15.14
CA GLN A 197 -15.81 -16.27 -13.89
C GLN A 197 -17.28 -16.62 -14.08
N LEU A 198 -17.82 -17.38 -13.13
CA LEU A 198 -19.24 -17.74 -13.06
C LEU A 198 -19.80 -17.23 -11.73
N SER A 199 -20.94 -16.57 -11.79
CA SER A 199 -21.65 -16.08 -10.62
C SER A 199 -23.11 -16.54 -10.62
N VAL A 200 -23.60 -16.92 -9.45
CA VAL A 200 -25.03 -17.16 -9.19
C VAL A 200 -25.48 -16.17 -8.15
N SER A 201 -26.58 -15.47 -8.43
CA SER A 201 -27.02 -14.36 -7.61
C SER A 201 -28.50 -14.45 -7.30
N PRO A 202 -28.91 -14.93 -6.12
CA PRO A 202 -30.27 -14.70 -5.65
C PRO A 202 -30.48 -13.20 -5.46
N PHE A 203 -31.67 -12.73 -5.84
CA PHE A 203 -32.07 -11.34 -5.68
C PHE A 203 -33.56 -11.24 -5.38
N LEU A 204 -33.93 -10.10 -4.82
CA LEU A 204 -35.31 -9.70 -4.60
C LEU A 204 -35.51 -8.28 -5.12
N ALA A 205 -36.68 -7.99 -5.70
CA ALA A 205 -37.01 -6.69 -6.27
C ALA A 205 -38.45 -6.30 -5.94
N LEU A 206 -38.68 -5.02 -5.66
CA LEU A 206 -40.01 -4.44 -5.57
C LEU A 206 -40.29 -3.58 -6.79
N HIS A 207 -41.44 -3.78 -7.41
CA HIS A 207 -41.96 -2.91 -8.47
C HIS A 207 -43.20 -2.18 -8.01
N PHE A 208 -43.26 -0.89 -8.35
CA PHE A 208 -44.35 0.00 -8.00
C PHE A 208 -44.50 1.09 -9.05
N GLY A 209 -45.70 1.68 -9.17
CA GLY A 209 -45.93 2.81 -10.07
C GLY A 209 -47.25 2.71 -10.82
N GLN A 210 -47.20 2.99 -12.11
CA GLN A 210 -48.37 3.13 -12.97
C GLN A 210 -49.20 1.84 -13.04
N GLY A 211 -50.51 1.98 -12.90
CA GLY A 211 -51.48 0.90 -13.09
C GLY A 211 -51.61 0.45 -14.54
N PRO A 212 -52.11 -0.78 -14.79
CA PRO A 212 -52.20 -1.35 -16.14
C PRO A 212 -53.29 -0.72 -17.02
N ARG A 213 -54.27 -0.01 -16.45
CA ARG A 213 -55.41 0.59 -17.17
C ARG A 213 -55.49 2.10 -17.02
N SER A 214 -56.24 2.76 -17.90
CA SER A 214 -56.48 4.21 -17.88
C SER A 214 -57.85 4.65 -17.36
N LEU A 215 -58.78 3.71 -17.15
CA LEU A 215 -60.19 4.00 -16.83
C LEU A 215 -60.46 4.06 -15.32
N GLU A 216 -60.06 3.02 -14.59
CA GLU A 216 -60.33 2.83 -13.15
C GLU A 216 -59.01 2.72 -12.36
N ARG A 217 -59.05 3.02 -11.06
CA ARG A 217 -57.88 2.89 -10.19
C ARG A 217 -57.54 1.41 -10.04
N TRP A 218 -56.45 0.98 -10.64
CA TRP A 218 -55.86 -0.34 -10.45
C TRP A 218 -54.37 -0.18 -10.17
N THR A 219 -53.98 -0.40 -8.92
CA THR A 219 -52.59 -0.38 -8.47
C THR A 219 -52.07 -1.82 -8.45
N LEU A 220 -50.88 -2.02 -9.02
CA LEU A 220 -50.17 -3.29 -9.03
C LEU A 220 -48.81 -3.09 -8.36
N THR A 221 -48.58 -3.79 -7.25
CA THR A 221 -47.27 -3.90 -6.62
C THR A 221 -46.78 -5.33 -6.79
N THR A 222 -45.52 -5.51 -7.20
CA THR A 222 -44.94 -6.85 -7.30
C THR A 222 -43.72 -6.97 -6.41
N LEU A 223 -43.63 -8.07 -5.67
CA LEU A 223 -42.38 -8.59 -5.12
C LEU A 223 -41.85 -9.69 -6.03
N ARG A 224 -40.69 -9.49 -6.64
CA ARG A 224 -40.00 -10.49 -7.45
C ARG A 224 -38.94 -11.15 -6.59
N LEU A 225 -38.91 -12.48 -6.58
CA LEU A 225 -37.79 -13.27 -6.06
C LEU A 225 -37.17 -13.97 -7.25
N GLY A 226 -35.86 -13.84 -7.44
CA GLY A 226 -35.21 -14.42 -8.62
C GLY A 226 -33.79 -14.88 -8.37
N VAL A 227 -33.28 -15.63 -9.33
CA VAL A 227 -31.89 -16.04 -9.40
C VAL A 227 -31.35 -15.57 -10.75
N ALA A 228 -30.17 -14.96 -10.72
CA ALA A 228 -29.40 -14.61 -11.91
C ALA A 228 -28.17 -15.51 -12.02
N VAL A 229 -27.92 -16.07 -13.20
CA VAL A 229 -26.68 -16.79 -13.51
C VAL A 229 -25.90 -15.94 -14.50
N LYS A 230 -24.63 -15.64 -14.19
CA LYS A 230 -23.83 -14.63 -14.89
C LYS A 230 -22.45 -15.19 -15.20
N TYR A 231 -21.96 -14.94 -16.40
CA TYR A 231 -20.64 -15.31 -16.88
C TYR A 231 -19.86 -14.06 -17.25
N GLY A 232 -18.58 -14.00 -16.89
CA GLY A 232 -17.67 -12.92 -17.27
C GLY A 232 -16.27 -13.44 -17.57
N SER A 233 -15.58 -12.83 -18.54
CA SER A 233 -14.20 -13.15 -18.86
C SER A 233 -13.24 -12.19 -18.16
N ALA A 234 -12.30 -12.74 -17.40
CA ALA A 234 -11.21 -11.99 -16.77
C ALA A 234 -9.99 -11.81 -17.70
N LYS A 235 -10.04 -12.33 -18.93
CA LYS A 235 -8.92 -12.26 -19.90
C LYS A 235 -8.50 -10.82 -20.18
N GLU A 236 -9.45 -9.92 -20.44
CA GLU A 236 -9.15 -8.50 -20.68
C GLU A 236 -8.57 -7.79 -19.45
N ALA A 237 -8.98 -8.20 -18.25
CA ALA A 237 -8.43 -7.66 -17.00
C ALA A 237 -6.97 -8.10 -16.81
N ARG A 238 -6.66 -9.36 -17.11
CA ARG A 238 -5.30 -9.92 -17.09
C ARG A 238 -4.40 -9.26 -18.14
N GLU A 239 -4.84 -9.22 -19.40
CA GLU A 239 -4.06 -8.61 -20.49
C GLU A 239 -3.74 -7.13 -20.20
N ARG A 240 -4.65 -6.43 -19.52
CA ARG A 240 -4.41 -5.05 -19.08
C ARG A 240 -3.34 -4.96 -18.01
N VAL A 241 -3.41 -5.78 -16.97
CA VAL A 241 -2.37 -5.84 -15.92
C VAL A 241 -1.02 -6.21 -16.55
N GLU A 242 -0.99 -7.16 -17.49
CA GLU A 242 0.24 -7.52 -18.22
C GLU A 242 0.77 -6.38 -19.10
N ARG A 243 -0.09 -5.49 -19.64
CA ARG A 243 0.34 -4.31 -20.40
C ARG A 243 0.80 -3.16 -19.50
N GLU A 244 0.14 -2.97 -18.36
CA GLU A 244 0.46 -1.91 -17.39
C GLU A 244 1.70 -2.26 -16.54
N LEU A 245 1.98 -3.54 -16.31
CA LEU A 245 3.20 -4.03 -15.68
C LEU A 245 4.35 -4.08 -16.69
N GLN A 246 5.27 -3.15 -16.58
CA GLN A 246 6.57 -3.20 -17.24
C GLN A 246 7.57 -3.88 -16.31
N PHE A 247 8.24 -4.90 -16.83
CA PHE A 247 9.38 -5.52 -16.17
C PHE A 247 10.63 -5.11 -16.92
N SER A 248 11.65 -4.67 -16.20
CA SER A 248 12.96 -4.36 -16.76
C SER A 248 14.05 -4.84 -15.82
N VAL A 249 15.17 -5.24 -16.40
CA VAL A 249 16.34 -5.65 -15.66
C VAL A 249 17.55 -4.86 -16.15
N GLN A 250 18.23 -4.23 -15.21
CA GLN A 250 19.48 -3.51 -15.46
C GLN A 250 20.62 -4.29 -14.82
N ALA A 251 21.51 -4.81 -15.66
CA ALA A 251 22.73 -5.47 -15.21
C ALA A 251 23.83 -4.45 -14.88
N PRO A 252 24.68 -4.73 -13.88
CA PRO A 252 25.90 -3.97 -13.65
C PRO A 252 26.84 -4.14 -14.84
N ARG A 253 27.67 -3.12 -15.11
CA ARG A 253 28.67 -3.17 -16.19
C ARG A 253 29.72 -4.25 -15.92
N ILE A 254 30.23 -4.25 -14.71
CA ILE A 254 31.17 -5.24 -14.19
C ILE A 254 30.89 -5.43 -12.70
N ILE A 255 31.08 -6.65 -12.22
CA ILE A 255 31.01 -6.99 -10.79
C ILE A 255 32.45 -7.03 -10.30
N PRO A 256 32.94 -6.00 -9.57
CA PRO A 256 34.28 -6.03 -9.01
C PRO A 256 34.37 -7.03 -7.85
N ILE A 257 35.54 -7.63 -7.64
CA ILE A 257 35.79 -8.47 -6.45
C ILE A 257 35.79 -7.60 -5.19
N GLU A 258 36.53 -6.49 -5.25
CA GLU A 258 36.65 -5.52 -4.18
C GLU A 258 36.71 -4.12 -4.80
N ARG A 259 36.16 -3.13 -4.11
CA ARG A 259 36.36 -1.71 -4.40
C ARG A 259 36.96 -1.01 -3.20
N LYS A 260 37.99 -0.20 -3.44
CA LYS A 260 38.48 0.75 -2.44
C LYS A 260 37.52 1.93 -2.34
N VAL A 261 36.99 2.18 -1.14
CA VAL A 261 36.06 3.28 -0.86
C VAL A 261 36.68 4.20 0.19
N LYS A 262 36.75 5.49 -0.12
CA LYS A 262 37.07 6.55 0.83
C LYS A 262 35.77 7.13 1.38
N GLU A 263 35.46 6.79 2.62
CA GLU A 263 34.26 7.22 3.33
C GLU A 263 34.55 8.46 4.19
N THR A 264 33.74 9.50 3.99
CA THR A 264 33.68 10.66 4.88
C THR A 264 32.63 10.38 5.94
N PHE A 265 33.07 9.86 7.08
CA PHE A 265 32.20 9.42 8.17
C PHE A 265 31.84 10.58 9.10
N PRO A 266 30.56 11.01 9.15
CA PRO A 266 30.14 12.11 10.02
C PRO A 266 30.21 11.68 11.49
N MET A 267 31.05 12.34 12.28
CA MET A 267 31.13 12.08 13.71
C MET A 267 29.87 12.59 14.39
N ARG A 268 29.12 11.69 15.03
CA ARG A 268 28.02 12.09 15.90
C ARG A 268 28.59 12.70 17.17
N ASN A 269 28.40 14.00 17.38
CA ASN A 269 29.03 14.72 18.49
C ASN A 269 28.35 14.48 19.85
N TYR A 270 27.80 13.28 20.08
CA TYR A 270 27.12 12.88 21.29
C TYR A 270 27.89 11.75 21.97
N VAL A 271 27.83 11.70 23.29
CA VAL A 271 28.32 10.57 24.10
C VAL A 271 27.19 10.11 25.01
N PHE A 272 26.66 8.93 24.72
CA PHE A 272 25.55 8.34 25.47
C PHE A 272 26.04 7.68 26.76
N PHE A 273 25.21 7.72 27.81
CA PHE A 273 25.52 7.13 29.11
C PHE A 273 24.53 6.02 29.44
N ASP A 274 24.99 5.05 30.24
CA ASP A 274 24.14 4.00 30.76
C ASP A 274 23.19 4.56 31.83
N GLU A 275 22.04 3.91 31.98
CA GLU A 275 21.00 4.28 32.95
C GLU A 275 21.60 4.36 34.36
N ASP A 276 21.30 5.45 35.07
CA ASP A 276 21.80 5.77 36.40
C ASP A 276 23.33 5.77 36.60
N GLN A 277 24.12 5.68 35.51
CA GLN A 277 25.58 5.79 35.56
C GLN A 277 26.03 7.20 35.19
N THR A 278 27.06 7.71 35.88
CA THR A 278 27.69 9.01 35.58
C THR A 278 29.11 8.88 35.03
N ASP A 279 29.68 7.68 35.09
CA ASP A 279 30.94 7.36 34.47
C ASP A 279 30.77 7.08 32.98
N ILE A 280 31.80 7.40 32.20
CA ILE A 280 31.85 7.12 30.77
C ILE A 280 31.69 5.61 30.58
N SER A 281 30.68 5.22 29.80
CA SER A 281 30.37 3.81 29.57
C SER A 281 31.57 3.05 28.98
N SER A 282 31.70 1.78 29.35
CA SER A 282 32.77 0.88 28.93
C SER A 282 32.84 0.64 27.42
N ARG A 283 31.78 0.98 26.68
CA ARG A 283 31.76 0.91 25.21
C ARG A 283 32.64 1.97 24.53
N TYR A 284 32.91 3.10 25.19
CA TYR A 284 33.86 4.10 24.69
C TYR A 284 35.28 3.72 25.08
N ILE A 285 36.20 3.83 24.12
CA ILE A 285 37.60 3.49 24.34
C ILE A 285 38.25 4.58 25.18
N ARG A 286 38.66 4.22 26.40
CA ARG A 286 39.43 5.08 27.29
C ARG A 286 40.87 4.62 27.31
N LEU A 287 41.76 5.50 26.89
CA LEU A 287 43.20 5.32 26.95
C LEU A 287 43.78 5.72 28.30
N THR A 288 44.94 5.17 28.65
CA THR A 288 45.81 5.73 29.69
C THR A 288 46.50 7.01 29.21
N LYS A 289 47.15 7.72 30.13
CA LYS A 289 47.90 8.94 29.79
C LYS A 289 49.05 8.66 28.82
N GLU A 290 49.71 7.51 28.97
CA GLU A 290 50.80 7.05 28.11
C GLU A 290 50.29 6.72 26.71
N GLU A 291 49.18 5.98 26.62
CA GLU A 291 48.53 5.64 25.35
C GLU A 291 48.05 6.91 24.63
N ALA A 292 47.36 7.81 25.35
CA ALA A 292 46.88 9.08 24.81
C ALA A 292 48.01 9.95 24.26
N ALA A 293 49.19 9.99 24.90
CA ALA A 293 50.36 10.73 24.40
C ALA A 293 50.77 10.30 22.98
N SER A 294 50.67 9.00 22.69
CA SER A 294 50.99 8.41 21.38
C SER A 294 49.82 8.38 20.39
N PHE A 295 48.57 8.47 20.89
CA PHE A 295 47.37 8.42 20.05
C PHE A 295 47.36 9.55 19.01
N ARG A 296 47.04 9.21 17.77
CA ARG A 296 46.81 10.13 16.65
C ARG A 296 45.57 9.68 15.91
N GLU A 297 44.67 10.61 15.57
CA GLU A 297 43.44 10.28 14.84
C GLU A 297 43.72 9.51 13.53
N GLU A 298 44.83 9.83 12.87
CA GLU A 298 45.22 9.26 11.58
C GLU A 298 45.40 7.73 11.60
N GLN A 299 45.66 7.13 12.77
CA GLN A 299 45.77 5.68 12.89
C GLN A 299 44.42 4.94 12.73
N LEU A 300 43.30 5.67 12.77
CA LEU A 300 41.96 5.15 12.55
C LEU A 300 41.55 5.13 11.06
N LEU A 301 42.37 5.72 10.16
CA LEU A 301 42.08 5.83 8.73
C LEU A 301 42.14 4.50 7.97
N GLU A 302 42.97 3.55 8.43
CA GLU A 302 43.17 2.23 7.82
C GLU A 302 42.84 1.10 8.81
N PRO A 303 41.56 0.80 9.06
CA PRO A 303 41.20 -0.19 10.05
C PRO A 303 41.61 -1.59 9.60
N GLN A 304 42.37 -2.31 10.43
CA GLN A 304 42.44 -3.77 10.36
C GLN A 304 41.25 -4.34 11.17
N PRO A 305 40.33 -5.16 10.61
CA PRO A 305 40.51 -6.14 9.54
C PRO A 305 39.56 -6.00 8.31
N LYS A 306 39.84 -6.82 7.28
CA LYS A 306 39.27 -6.81 5.92
C LYS A 306 37.85 -7.40 5.75
N ASP A 307 37.20 -7.93 6.79
CA ASP A 307 35.88 -8.61 6.66
C ASP A 307 34.68 -7.64 6.48
N LEU A 308 33.68 -8.07 5.71
CA LEU A 308 32.36 -7.48 5.41
C LEU A 308 31.46 -7.18 6.64
N THR A 309 31.50 -7.99 7.71
CA THR A 309 30.95 -7.64 9.04
C THR A 309 31.63 -6.41 9.66
N GLY A 310 32.69 -5.93 9.01
CA GLY A 310 33.54 -4.86 9.44
C GLY A 310 33.05 -3.45 9.15
N ARG A 311 32.09 -3.14 8.26
CA ARG A 311 31.74 -1.72 8.00
C ARG A 311 31.21 -1.03 9.25
N SER A 312 30.07 -1.51 9.75
CA SER A 312 29.39 -0.96 10.93
C SER A 312 30.33 -1.01 12.13
N ARG A 313 31.08 -2.12 12.28
CA ARG A 313 32.11 -2.26 13.31
C ARG A 313 33.26 -1.25 13.19
N ARG A 314 33.74 -0.93 11.99
CA ARG A 314 34.79 0.08 11.74
C ARG A 314 34.27 1.47 12.10
N GLN A 315 33.09 1.83 11.62
CA GLN A 315 32.43 3.10 11.92
C GLN A 315 32.19 3.25 13.43
N LEU A 316 31.68 2.20 14.10
CA LEU A 316 31.52 2.18 15.55
C LEU A 316 32.86 2.21 16.28
N THR A 317 33.92 1.59 15.75
CA THR A 317 35.27 1.68 16.34
C THR A 317 35.78 3.12 16.31
N VAL A 318 35.58 3.83 15.19
CA VAL A 318 35.91 5.27 15.08
C VAL A 318 35.05 6.08 16.06
N TYR A 319 33.74 5.84 16.09
CA TYR A 319 32.84 6.54 17.00
C TYR A 319 33.12 6.27 18.48
N HIS A 320 33.44 5.03 18.89
CA HIS A 320 33.82 4.70 20.25
C HIS A 320 35.16 5.33 20.67
N ASN A 321 35.96 5.81 19.70
CA ASN A 321 37.13 6.65 19.93
C ASN A 321 36.82 8.16 19.91
N ILE A 322 35.55 8.59 19.91
CA ILE A 322 35.17 10.01 19.83
C ILE A 322 35.90 10.89 20.85
N LEU A 323 36.06 10.42 22.09
CA LEU A 323 36.76 11.17 23.13
C LEU A 323 38.27 11.28 22.86
N ASN A 324 38.86 10.24 22.27
CA ASN A 324 40.27 10.22 21.88
C ASN A 324 40.54 11.13 20.70
N ILE A 325 39.65 11.11 19.71
CA ILE A 325 39.66 12.01 18.56
C ILE A 325 39.54 13.47 19.03
N LEU A 326 38.57 13.77 19.90
CA LEU A 326 38.41 15.10 20.47
C LEU A 326 39.65 15.53 21.26
N GLY A 327 40.21 14.65 22.09
CA GLY A 327 41.44 14.89 22.83
C GLY A 327 42.64 15.20 21.93
N ASP A 328 42.84 14.43 20.87
CA ASP A 328 43.90 14.66 19.89
C ASP A 328 43.74 16.00 19.17
N ARG A 329 42.54 16.30 18.70
CA ARG A 329 42.21 17.58 18.04
C ARG A 329 42.40 18.77 18.99
N LEU A 330 42.03 18.67 20.26
CA LEU A 330 42.26 19.73 21.25
C LEU A 330 43.74 19.98 21.55
N ARG A 331 44.59 18.94 21.50
CA ARG A 331 46.06 19.13 21.59
C ARG A 331 46.62 19.79 20.33
N ARG A 332 46.09 19.46 19.16
CA ARG A 332 46.52 20.02 17.87
C ARG A 332 46.13 21.49 17.73
N TYR A 333 44.90 21.84 18.13
CA TYR A 333 44.36 23.19 18.02
C TYR A 333 44.36 23.88 19.38
N LEU A 334 45.51 24.44 19.77
CA LEU A 334 45.77 24.95 21.13
C LEU A 334 44.83 26.06 21.62
N GLN A 335 44.20 26.79 20.70
CA GLN A 335 43.26 27.88 21.01
C GLN A 335 41.80 27.43 21.00
N ALA A 336 41.51 26.22 20.53
CA ALA A 336 40.15 25.71 20.44
C ALA A 336 39.60 25.43 21.83
N THR A 337 38.33 25.74 22.06
CA THR A 337 37.60 25.43 23.29
C THR A 337 36.43 24.51 22.98
N VAL A 338 36.02 23.71 23.94
CA VAL A 338 34.87 22.80 23.80
C VAL A 338 33.90 23.01 24.96
N THR A 339 32.61 22.94 24.66
CA THR A 339 31.54 22.93 25.66
C THR A 339 30.86 21.57 25.63
N LEU A 340 30.83 20.92 26.79
CA LEU A 340 30.20 19.62 27.05
C LEU A 340 28.90 19.87 27.79
N ILE A 341 27.77 19.52 27.18
CA ILE A 341 26.44 19.77 27.73
C ILE A 341 25.81 18.42 28.04
N GLY A 342 25.75 18.06 29.32
CA GLY A 342 25.18 16.79 29.75
C GLY A 342 23.69 16.90 30.07
N SER A 343 22.92 15.97 29.54
CA SER A 343 21.46 15.90 29.67
C SER A 343 21.05 14.62 30.36
N SER A 344 20.18 14.76 31.36
CA SER A 344 19.69 13.65 32.17
C SER A 344 18.28 13.92 32.69
N GLU A 345 17.41 12.91 32.59
CA GLU A 345 16.09 12.93 33.21
C GLU A 345 16.13 13.02 34.75
N ASN A 346 17.24 12.63 35.38
CA ASN A 346 17.47 12.74 36.82
C ASN A 346 17.80 14.19 37.26
N GLY A 347 17.90 15.13 36.32
CA GLY A 347 18.00 16.56 36.58
C GLY A 347 19.34 17.20 36.21
N ILE A 348 19.41 18.52 36.39
CA ILE A 348 20.55 19.36 35.96
C ILE A 348 21.88 18.92 36.61
N THR A 349 21.85 18.57 37.89
CA THR A 349 23.05 18.15 38.63
C THR A 349 23.63 16.86 38.06
N ASP A 350 22.77 15.88 37.77
CA ASP A 350 23.17 14.60 37.18
C ASP A 350 23.70 14.80 35.76
N GLY A 351 22.99 15.59 34.93
CA GLY A 351 23.46 15.97 33.59
C GLY A 351 24.85 16.64 33.64
N LYS A 352 25.07 17.57 34.58
CA LYS A 352 26.38 18.20 34.76
C LYS A 352 27.46 17.18 35.13
N ALA A 353 27.14 16.19 35.98
CA ALA A 353 28.09 15.14 36.36
C ALA A 353 28.55 14.31 35.14
N LEU A 354 27.67 14.05 34.17
CA LEU A 354 28.04 13.39 32.90
C LEU A 354 29.08 14.22 32.11
N ALA A 355 28.84 15.53 31.99
CA ALA A 355 29.77 16.42 31.30
C ALA A 355 31.13 16.51 32.02
N GLU A 356 31.11 16.52 33.35
CA GLU A 356 32.33 16.52 34.18
C GLU A 356 33.13 15.22 34.08
N SER A 357 32.50 14.06 33.88
CA SER A 357 33.25 12.80 33.69
C SER A 357 34.07 12.79 32.40
N ILE A 358 33.51 13.33 31.32
CA ILE A 358 34.24 13.53 30.05
C ILE A 358 35.32 14.61 30.20
N LYS A 359 35.02 15.73 30.89
CA LYS A 359 36.02 16.77 31.16
C LYS A 359 37.23 16.20 31.91
N ARG A 360 37.00 15.46 33.00
CA ARG A 360 38.07 14.78 33.76
C ARG A 360 38.92 13.91 32.84
N TYR A 361 38.29 13.09 31.99
CA TYR A 361 39.01 12.25 31.04
C TYR A 361 39.94 13.06 30.11
N LEU A 362 39.45 14.16 29.52
CA LEU A 362 40.24 15.02 28.64
C LEU A 362 41.37 15.76 29.37
N VAL A 363 41.13 16.24 30.59
CA VAL A 363 42.12 16.96 31.38
C VAL A 363 43.21 16.01 31.89
N ASP A 364 42.81 14.91 32.53
CA ASP A 364 43.73 14.01 33.23
C ASP A 364 44.54 13.15 32.24
N THR A 365 43.91 12.70 31.16
CA THR A 365 44.51 11.76 30.20
C THR A 365 45.22 12.48 29.05
N TYR A 366 44.59 13.52 28.49
CA TYR A 366 45.14 14.26 27.34
C TYR A 366 45.90 15.53 27.74
N GLY A 367 45.88 15.92 29.02
CA GLY A 367 46.56 17.12 29.51
C GLY A 367 45.94 18.42 28.99
N ILE A 368 44.65 18.40 28.62
CA ILE A 368 43.96 19.60 28.15
C ILE A 368 43.74 20.55 29.33
N SER A 369 44.05 21.84 29.15
CA SER A 369 43.79 22.86 30.17
C SER A 369 42.31 22.91 30.53
N GLU A 370 41.98 22.87 31.82
CA GLU A 370 40.59 22.93 32.32
C GLU A 370 39.81 24.14 31.80
N ALA A 371 40.48 25.28 31.59
CA ALA A 371 39.86 26.51 31.09
C ALA A 371 39.35 26.36 29.65
N ARG A 372 39.83 25.37 28.89
CA ARG A 372 39.41 25.08 27.51
C ARG A 372 38.21 24.15 27.43
N VAL A 373 37.82 23.53 28.54
CA VAL A 373 36.70 22.57 28.60
C VAL A 373 35.64 23.11 29.55
N ARG A 374 34.55 23.62 28.97
CA ARG A 374 33.37 24.09 29.70
C ARG A 374 32.35 22.98 29.82
N THR A 375 31.65 22.93 30.94
CA THR A 375 30.63 21.92 31.26
C THR A 375 29.31 22.59 31.65
N GLU A 376 28.21 22.04 31.15
CA GLU A 376 26.85 22.44 31.50
C GLU A 376 25.97 21.23 31.76
N GLY A 377 24.97 21.37 32.62
CA GLY A 377 23.96 20.35 32.89
C GLY A 377 22.57 20.80 32.46
N ARG A 378 21.76 19.86 31.95
CA ARG A 378 20.37 20.07 31.53
C ARG A 378 19.52 18.86 31.90
N THR A 379 18.20 19.05 31.93
CA THR A 379 17.24 17.95 32.15
C THR A 379 16.91 17.18 30.87
N LYS A 380 17.07 17.81 29.70
CA LYS A 380 16.88 17.21 28.37
C LYS A 380 17.90 17.81 27.40
N PRO A 381 18.27 17.10 26.33
CA PRO A 381 19.09 17.69 25.27
C PRO A 381 18.30 18.75 24.50
N GLU A 382 19.00 19.55 23.69
CA GLU A 382 18.36 20.60 22.87
C GLU A 382 17.34 20.01 21.89
N ILE A 383 17.69 18.86 21.29
CA ILE A 383 16.82 18.07 20.42
C ILE A 383 16.59 16.71 21.10
N PRO A 384 15.52 16.57 21.91
CA PRO A 384 15.18 15.32 22.54
C PRO A 384 14.57 14.34 21.56
N SER A 385 14.85 13.06 21.80
CA SER A 385 14.32 11.90 21.07
C SER A 385 12.95 11.54 21.64
N VAL A 386 12.77 11.67 22.96
CA VAL A 386 11.46 11.54 23.61
C VAL A 386 10.57 12.75 23.26
N GLN A 387 9.65 12.56 22.31
CA GLN A 387 8.70 13.61 21.92
C GLN A 387 7.58 13.82 22.96
N PRO A 388 7.01 15.04 23.06
CA PRO A 388 5.87 15.30 23.92
C PRO A 388 4.67 14.39 23.58
N GLY A 389 4.15 13.66 24.57
CA GLY A 389 3.03 12.74 24.38
C GLY A 389 3.39 11.37 23.79
N ALA A 390 4.69 11.05 23.66
CA ALA A 390 5.14 9.73 23.24
C ALA A 390 4.66 8.65 24.22
N THR A 391 4.04 7.60 23.67
CA THR A 391 3.50 6.45 24.44
C THR A 391 4.08 5.10 23.98
N ARG A 392 4.88 5.09 22.92
CA ARG A 392 5.47 3.88 22.31
C ARG A 392 6.99 3.97 22.32
N GLU A 393 7.66 2.82 22.34
CA GLU A 393 9.11 2.68 22.17
C GLU A 393 9.95 3.51 23.14
N LEU A 394 9.40 3.84 24.31
CA LEU A 394 10.05 4.69 25.32
C LEU A 394 11.39 4.09 25.79
N ASP A 395 11.48 2.77 25.86
CA ASP A 395 12.71 2.07 26.25
C ASP A 395 13.84 2.23 25.20
N LEU A 396 13.50 2.57 23.95
CA LEU A 396 14.47 2.87 22.90
C LEU A 396 14.85 4.35 22.89
N VAL A 397 13.89 5.26 23.04
CA VAL A 397 14.15 6.71 22.95
C VAL A 397 14.67 7.35 24.24
N ARG A 398 14.40 6.80 25.43
CA ARG A 398 14.91 7.36 26.69
C ARG A 398 16.44 7.28 26.80
N PRO A 399 17.09 6.14 26.50
CA PRO A 399 18.55 6.06 26.50
C PRO A 399 19.23 7.02 25.51
N GLU A 400 18.51 7.47 24.46
CA GLU A 400 19.02 8.46 23.51
C GLU A 400 19.14 9.86 24.13
N ASP A 401 18.35 10.20 25.15
CA ASP A 401 18.33 11.55 25.75
C ASP A 401 19.27 11.68 26.95
N ARG A 402 19.77 10.55 27.48
CA ARG A 402 20.84 10.52 28.48
C ARG A 402 22.21 10.57 27.80
N ARG A 403 22.70 11.78 27.54
CA ARG A 403 23.92 11.99 26.75
C ARG A 403 24.64 13.28 27.09
N VAL A 404 25.87 13.40 26.61
CA VAL A 404 26.63 14.65 26.57
C VAL A 404 26.78 15.10 25.12
N ASP A 405 26.29 16.30 24.83
CA ASP A 405 26.45 16.96 23.55
C ASP A 405 27.78 17.74 23.54
N ILE A 406 28.62 17.49 22.52
CA ILE A 406 29.92 18.15 22.32
C ILE A 406 29.75 19.29 21.32
N THR A 407 30.04 20.52 21.74
CA THR A 407 29.91 21.72 20.90
C THR A 407 31.18 22.57 20.94
N SER A 408 31.49 23.25 19.83
CA SER A 408 32.63 24.16 19.74
C SER A 408 32.41 25.21 18.65
N ALA A 409 33.02 26.38 18.83
CA ALA A 409 33.14 27.38 17.76
C ALA A 409 34.22 27.01 16.73
N SER A 410 35.17 26.13 17.10
CA SER A 410 36.21 25.61 16.20
C SER A 410 35.68 24.37 15.48
N LEU A 411 35.27 24.55 14.22
CA LEU A 411 34.68 23.47 13.41
C LEU A 411 35.64 22.30 13.21
N GLU A 412 36.95 22.54 13.27
CA GLU A 412 38.01 21.53 13.16
C GLU A 412 37.90 20.46 14.25
N LEU A 413 37.32 20.77 15.41
CA LEU A 413 37.08 19.78 16.45
C LEU A 413 35.97 18.80 16.08
N LEU A 414 35.01 19.22 15.24
CA LEU A 414 33.78 18.49 14.91
C LEU A 414 33.77 17.95 13.47
N GLN A 415 34.88 18.06 12.75
CA GLN A 415 34.99 17.59 11.37
C GLN A 415 34.75 16.07 11.25
N PRO A 416 34.14 15.60 10.14
CA PRO A 416 34.05 14.18 9.82
C PRO A 416 35.42 13.49 9.79
N VAL A 417 35.44 12.19 10.04
CA VAL A 417 36.65 11.35 9.97
C VAL A 417 36.68 10.66 8.61
N GLN A 418 37.85 10.59 7.99
CA GLN A 418 38.04 9.83 6.75
C GLN A 418 38.30 8.36 7.08
N ILE A 419 37.67 7.44 6.37
CA ILE A 419 37.91 6.00 6.55
C ILE A 419 38.14 5.40 5.18
N ILE A 420 39.24 4.68 5.01
CA ILE A 420 39.47 3.89 3.79
C ILE A 420 39.04 2.46 4.08
N SER A 421 38.19 1.90 3.22
CA SER A 421 37.77 0.51 3.33
C SER A 421 37.81 -0.20 1.99
N LEU A 422 37.98 -1.51 2.04
CA LEU A 422 37.72 -2.40 0.91
C LEU A 422 36.28 -2.88 1.07
N GLN A 423 35.46 -2.61 0.07
CA GLN A 423 34.08 -3.07 -0.01
C GLN A 423 34.02 -4.26 -0.96
N GLU A 424 33.66 -5.43 -0.43
CA GLU A 424 33.22 -6.55 -1.25
C GLU A 424 31.74 -6.32 -1.64
N ASP A 425 31.35 -6.73 -2.83
CA ASP A 425 29.97 -6.64 -3.36
C ASP A 425 29.33 -5.23 -3.21
N PRO A 426 29.90 -4.19 -3.86
CA PRO A 426 29.35 -2.83 -3.78
C PRO A 426 27.97 -2.75 -4.46
N PHE A 427 27.14 -1.78 -4.08
CA PHE A 427 25.75 -1.69 -4.57
C PHE A 427 25.65 -1.65 -6.11
N ASP A 428 26.60 -1.01 -6.79
CA ASP A 428 26.67 -0.95 -8.26
C ASP A 428 27.02 -2.29 -8.93
N SER A 429 27.29 -3.34 -8.14
CA SER A 429 27.46 -4.73 -8.61
C SER A 429 26.16 -5.55 -8.56
N ASP A 430 25.07 -4.97 -8.04
CA ASP A 430 23.76 -5.62 -8.01
C ASP A 430 23.06 -5.54 -9.37
N VAL A 431 22.28 -6.57 -9.68
CA VAL A 431 21.30 -6.56 -10.76
C VAL A 431 20.03 -5.88 -10.24
N LEU A 432 19.61 -4.80 -10.90
CA LEU A 432 18.38 -4.09 -10.57
C LEU A 432 17.21 -4.66 -11.38
N CYS A 433 16.25 -5.26 -10.68
CA CYS A 433 14.97 -5.70 -11.23
C CYS A 433 13.90 -4.67 -10.90
N THR A 434 13.21 -4.14 -11.91
CA THR A 434 12.12 -3.17 -11.72
C THR A 434 10.82 -3.72 -12.30
N VAL A 435 9.78 -3.75 -11.48
CA VAL A 435 8.39 -4.08 -11.85
C VAL A 435 7.52 -2.87 -11.58
N SER A 436 7.17 -2.12 -12.62
CA SER A 436 6.42 -0.86 -12.47
C SER A 436 5.05 -1.09 -11.84
N ARG A 437 4.66 -0.31 -10.82
CA ARG A 437 3.33 -0.39 -10.17
C ARG A 437 3.04 -1.74 -9.54
N SER A 438 4.07 -2.50 -9.17
CA SER A 438 3.93 -3.77 -8.45
C SER A 438 3.26 -3.58 -7.09
N GLU A 439 3.58 -2.51 -6.36
CA GLU A 439 2.98 -2.19 -5.05
C GLU A 439 1.45 -1.99 -5.17
N GLU A 440 0.98 -1.47 -6.31
CA GLU A 440 -0.44 -1.25 -6.60
C GLU A 440 -1.14 -2.53 -7.09
N LEU A 441 -0.52 -3.25 -8.04
CA LEU A 441 -1.17 -4.29 -8.85
C LEU A 441 -0.89 -5.72 -8.37
N LEU A 442 0.25 -5.96 -7.74
CA LEU A 442 0.70 -7.27 -7.30
C LEU A 442 0.56 -7.43 -5.77
N ALA A 443 0.23 -8.65 -5.35
CA ALA A 443 0.35 -9.06 -3.95
C ALA A 443 1.81 -9.42 -3.63
N SER A 444 2.51 -10.04 -4.58
CA SER A 444 3.95 -10.28 -4.50
C SER A 444 4.52 -10.65 -5.88
N TRP A 445 5.84 -10.63 -6.02
CA TRP A 445 6.55 -11.12 -7.20
C TRP A 445 7.90 -11.73 -6.86
N SER A 446 8.41 -12.61 -7.71
CA SER A 446 9.72 -13.24 -7.57
C SER A 446 10.42 -13.25 -8.92
N VAL A 447 11.74 -13.46 -8.91
CA VAL A 447 12.53 -13.65 -10.13
C VAL A 447 13.36 -14.92 -10.05
N GLU A 448 13.40 -15.63 -11.17
CA GLU A 448 14.23 -16.81 -11.37
C GLU A 448 15.31 -16.50 -12.41
N PHE A 449 16.57 -16.70 -12.06
CA PHE A 449 17.71 -16.56 -12.95
C PHE A 449 18.14 -17.96 -13.41
N THR A 450 17.99 -18.24 -14.70
CA THR A 450 18.37 -19.50 -15.33
C THR A 450 19.64 -19.32 -16.15
N ASP A 451 20.69 -20.09 -15.83
CA ASP A 451 21.93 -20.09 -16.61
C ASP A 451 21.83 -20.96 -17.88
N GLN A 452 22.85 -20.90 -18.73
CA GLN A 452 22.91 -21.68 -19.98
C GLN A 452 22.91 -23.21 -19.79
N ASN A 453 23.20 -23.68 -18.57
CA ASN A 453 23.19 -25.10 -18.20
C ASN A 453 21.86 -25.54 -17.56
N GLY A 454 20.89 -24.62 -17.45
CA GLY A 454 19.58 -24.88 -16.83
C GLY A 454 19.56 -24.77 -15.31
N ASN A 455 20.63 -24.30 -14.64
CA ASN A 455 20.60 -24.08 -13.20
C ASN A 455 19.80 -22.83 -12.87
N VAL A 456 18.92 -22.94 -11.87
CA VAL A 456 17.99 -21.87 -11.48
C VAL A 456 18.33 -21.33 -10.10
N LYS A 457 18.41 -20.00 -9.99
CA LYS A 457 18.48 -19.27 -8.71
C LYS A 457 17.22 -18.42 -8.53
N ARG A 458 16.59 -18.51 -7.35
CA ARG A 458 15.31 -17.84 -7.05
C ARG A 458 15.51 -16.74 -6.02
N PHE A 459 14.86 -15.60 -6.25
CA PHE A 459 14.84 -14.47 -5.33
C PHE A 459 13.41 -13.93 -5.16
N GLY A 460 13.07 -13.53 -3.93
CA GLY A 460 11.73 -13.11 -3.53
C GLY A 460 11.09 -14.09 -2.53
N PRO A 461 9.79 -13.95 -2.22
CA PRO A 461 8.87 -12.97 -2.80
C PRO A 461 9.17 -11.54 -2.36
N PHE A 462 8.94 -10.61 -3.28
CA PHE A 462 9.09 -9.17 -3.12
C PHE A 462 7.73 -8.49 -3.26
N THR A 463 7.61 -7.31 -2.69
CA THR A 463 6.37 -6.51 -2.71
C THR A 463 6.57 -5.09 -3.22
N ARG A 464 7.84 -4.67 -3.38
CA ARG A 464 8.25 -3.33 -3.81
C ARG A 464 8.46 -3.28 -5.32
N ASP A 465 8.41 -2.09 -5.90
CA ASP A 465 8.59 -1.87 -7.35
C ASP A 465 10.01 -2.15 -7.85
N GLN A 466 11.01 -2.10 -6.98
CA GLN A 466 12.40 -2.28 -7.34
C GLN A 466 13.11 -3.17 -6.33
N GLU A 467 13.91 -4.11 -6.83
CA GLU A 467 14.73 -5.00 -6.02
C GLU A 467 16.11 -5.15 -6.65
N ARG A 468 17.14 -5.09 -5.79
CA ARG A 468 18.53 -5.29 -6.18
C ARG A 468 19.03 -6.65 -5.69
N ILE A 469 19.55 -7.44 -6.61
CA ILE A 469 20.02 -8.80 -6.36
C ILE A 469 21.53 -8.82 -6.56
N PRO A 470 22.34 -9.21 -5.56
CA PRO A 470 23.78 -9.23 -5.70
C PRO A 470 24.24 -10.04 -6.90
N GLY A 471 25.01 -9.40 -7.79
CA GLY A 471 25.49 -10.03 -9.02
C GLY A 471 26.34 -11.27 -8.74
N ARG A 472 27.12 -11.25 -7.66
CA ARG A 472 27.89 -12.41 -7.16
C ARG A 472 26.99 -13.56 -6.73
N SER A 473 25.86 -13.29 -6.07
CA SER A 473 24.86 -14.31 -5.72
C SER A 473 24.26 -14.97 -6.96
N ILE A 474 24.20 -14.27 -8.10
CA ILE A 474 23.73 -14.81 -9.39
C ILE A 474 24.86 -15.58 -10.10
N LEU A 475 26.05 -14.98 -10.27
CA LEU A 475 27.20 -15.58 -10.96
C LEU A 475 27.80 -16.79 -10.24
N GLY A 476 27.81 -16.79 -8.91
CA GLY A 476 28.63 -17.71 -8.11
C GLY A 476 30.12 -17.49 -8.40
N ASP A 477 30.84 -18.57 -8.69
CA ASP A 477 32.30 -18.53 -8.92
C ASP A 477 32.69 -18.18 -10.37
N ARG A 478 31.72 -18.00 -11.27
CA ARG A 478 31.97 -17.78 -12.69
C ARG A 478 32.40 -16.34 -12.97
N LEU A 479 33.32 -16.16 -13.94
CA LEU A 479 33.76 -14.85 -14.43
C LEU A 479 32.73 -14.18 -15.34
N GLN A 480 31.88 -14.94 -16.02
CA GLN A 480 30.80 -14.39 -16.83
C GLN A 480 29.67 -15.41 -17.01
N GLY A 481 28.49 -14.92 -17.37
CA GLY A 481 27.34 -15.77 -17.70
C GLY A 481 26.23 -14.97 -18.37
N THR A 482 25.46 -15.63 -19.24
CA THR A 482 24.18 -15.10 -19.74
C THR A 482 23.06 -15.79 -18.97
N TYR A 483 22.08 -15.01 -18.54
CA TYR A 483 20.96 -15.48 -17.71
C TYR A 483 19.64 -15.09 -18.36
N GLN A 484 18.73 -16.06 -18.47
CA GLN A 484 17.32 -15.80 -18.71
C GLN A 484 16.65 -15.54 -17.37
N ILE A 485 15.94 -14.42 -17.26
CA ILE A 485 15.28 -13.98 -16.04
C ILE A 485 13.79 -14.11 -16.24
N VAL A 486 13.15 -14.89 -15.37
CA VAL A 486 11.70 -15.05 -15.35
C VAL A 486 11.15 -14.35 -14.12
N MET A 487 10.47 -13.23 -14.32
CA MET A 487 9.64 -12.62 -13.27
C MET A 487 8.30 -13.35 -13.20
N SER A 488 7.94 -13.79 -12.00
CA SER A 488 6.64 -14.40 -11.69
C SER A 488 5.95 -13.57 -10.60
N GLY A 489 4.85 -12.91 -10.95
CA GLY A 489 4.03 -12.11 -10.05
C GLY A 489 2.70 -12.78 -9.74
N GLN A 490 2.16 -12.54 -8.55
CA GLN A 490 0.78 -12.83 -8.21
C GLN A 490 0.03 -11.50 -8.04
N THR A 491 -1.01 -11.26 -8.83
CA THR A 491 -1.85 -10.06 -8.68
C THR A 491 -2.60 -10.10 -7.35
N LYS A 492 -3.13 -8.96 -6.90
CA LYS A 492 -4.03 -8.91 -5.73
C LYS A 492 -5.33 -9.72 -5.89
N SER A 493 -5.67 -10.12 -7.12
CA SER A 493 -6.79 -11.04 -7.42
C SER A 493 -6.38 -12.52 -7.48
N GLY A 494 -5.09 -12.83 -7.25
CA GLY A 494 -4.56 -14.18 -7.27
C GLY A 494 -4.19 -14.70 -8.66
N GLN A 495 -4.19 -13.86 -9.69
CA GLN A 495 -3.77 -14.24 -11.05
C GLN A 495 -2.24 -14.24 -11.16
N ALA A 496 -1.69 -15.19 -11.90
CA ALA A 496 -0.26 -15.24 -12.17
C ALA A 496 0.10 -14.34 -13.36
N VAL A 497 1.13 -13.52 -13.20
CA VAL A 497 1.76 -12.70 -14.23
C VAL A 497 3.16 -13.22 -14.47
N ARG A 498 3.59 -13.27 -15.73
CA ARG A 498 4.94 -13.72 -16.08
C ARG A 498 5.57 -12.79 -17.10
N LYS A 499 6.81 -12.39 -16.87
CA LYS A 499 7.63 -11.60 -17.79
C LYS A 499 9.02 -12.21 -17.90
N GLU A 500 9.66 -12.03 -19.04
CA GLU A 500 11.00 -12.54 -19.28
C GLU A 500 11.91 -11.42 -19.73
N GLU A 501 13.15 -11.47 -19.26
CA GLU A 501 14.25 -10.63 -19.72
C GLU A 501 15.53 -11.46 -19.84
N SER A 502 16.53 -10.92 -20.52
CA SER A 502 17.85 -11.56 -20.63
C SER A 502 18.96 -10.58 -20.34
N ILE A 503 19.94 -11.01 -19.55
CA ILE A 503 21.12 -10.20 -19.23
C ILE A 503 22.40 -10.99 -19.36
N ARG A 504 23.51 -10.27 -19.51
CA ARG A 504 24.87 -10.79 -19.39
C ARG A 504 25.53 -10.18 -18.17
N LEU A 505 26.11 -11.02 -17.33
CA LEU A 505 26.90 -10.61 -16.18
C LEU A 505 28.37 -10.94 -16.44
N VAL A 506 29.24 -10.04 -16.02
CA VAL A 506 30.70 -10.17 -16.09
C VAL A 506 31.28 -9.74 -14.74
N ARG A 507 32.20 -10.53 -14.20
CA ARG A 507 32.94 -10.28 -12.97
C ARG A 507 34.40 -10.03 -13.31
N SER A 508 34.99 -9.00 -12.71
CA SER A 508 36.43 -8.75 -12.78
C SER A 508 37.18 -9.74 -11.87
N ASP A 509 38.38 -10.15 -12.26
CA ASP A 509 39.34 -10.86 -11.42
C ASP A 509 40.35 -9.92 -10.73
N GLU A 510 40.36 -8.64 -11.10
CA GLU A 510 41.16 -7.60 -10.47
C GLU A 510 40.29 -6.71 -9.55
N PRO A 511 40.82 -6.25 -8.39
CA PRO A 511 40.19 -5.21 -7.60
C PRO A 511 40.00 -3.94 -8.44
N GLU A 512 38.88 -3.26 -8.26
CA GLU A 512 38.65 -1.99 -8.96
C GLU A 512 39.71 -0.97 -8.53
N GLY A 513 40.51 -0.51 -9.49
CA GLY A 513 41.60 0.43 -9.24
C GLY A 513 41.11 1.83 -8.87
N ASP A 514 39.91 2.19 -9.32
CA ASP A 514 39.34 3.51 -9.11
C ASP A 514 38.67 3.64 -7.74
N LEU A 515 39.05 4.70 -7.03
CA LEU A 515 38.60 4.99 -5.68
C LEU A 515 37.14 5.47 -5.68
N GLY A 516 36.24 4.68 -5.09
CA GLY A 516 34.89 5.13 -4.78
C GLY A 516 34.88 6.13 -3.63
N LEU A 517 33.93 7.07 -3.63
CA LEU A 517 33.73 8.00 -2.52
C LEU A 517 32.40 7.73 -1.84
N ARG A 518 32.39 7.71 -0.50
CA ARG A 518 31.16 7.58 0.28
C ARG A 518 30.99 8.75 1.22
N PHE A 519 29.77 9.28 1.28
CA PHE A 519 29.37 10.32 2.22
C PHE A 519 28.09 9.89 2.94
N SER A 520 27.93 10.34 4.18
CA SER A 520 26.70 10.11 4.93
C SER A 520 26.23 11.43 5.52
N ILE A 521 24.92 11.67 5.48
CA ILE A 521 24.26 12.75 6.22
C ILE A 521 23.34 12.15 7.27
N LEU A 522 23.32 12.74 8.47
CA LEU A 522 22.59 12.20 9.64
C LEU A 522 21.35 13.03 9.96
N PHE A 523 20.31 12.39 10.47
CA PHE A 523 19.06 13.04 10.82
C PHE A 523 18.76 12.89 12.31
N GLU A 524 18.11 13.91 12.89
CA GLU A 524 17.55 13.81 14.24
C GLU A 524 16.23 13.03 14.20
N PHE A 525 15.79 12.54 15.36
CA PHE A 525 14.49 11.89 15.49
C PHE A 525 13.35 12.86 15.18
N ASP A 526 12.48 12.49 14.24
CA ASP A 526 11.19 13.14 13.91
C ASP A 526 11.20 14.69 13.83
N GLN A 527 12.34 15.32 13.54
CA GLN A 527 12.50 16.78 13.57
C GLN A 527 13.13 17.37 12.31
N SER A 528 12.76 18.65 12.12
CA SER A 528 13.04 19.67 11.08
C SER A 528 14.37 19.72 10.32
N LYS A 529 15.37 18.86 10.60
CA LYS A 529 16.56 18.76 9.74
C LYS A 529 16.16 18.06 8.45
N THR A 530 15.79 18.86 7.45
CA THR A 530 15.58 18.38 6.09
C THR A 530 16.93 18.22 5.40
N VAL A 531 16.93 17.63 4.21
CA VAL A 531 18.11 17.62 3.34
C VAL A 531 18.65 19.04 3.09
N ALA A 532 17.78 20.07 3.17
CA ALA A 532 18.17 21.46 3.00
C ALA A 532 19.25 21.93 4.00
N THR A 533 19.26 21.40 5.23
CA THR A 533 20.31 21.73 6.22
C THR A 533 21.71 21.29 5.74
N TYR A 534 21.78 20.29 4.88
CA TYR A 534 23.01 19.78 4.27
C TYR A 534 23.31 20.37 2.89
N GLU A 535 22.47 21.26 2.35
CA GLU A 535 22.57 21.74 0.97
C GLU A 535 23.95 22.37 0.67
N ARG A 536 24.51 23.13 1.61
CA ARG A 536 25.85 23.72 1.46
C ARG A 536 26.94 22.64 1.38
N PHE A 537 26.89 21.62 2.23
CA PHE A 537 27.83 20.51 2.23
C PHE A 537 27.71 19.69 0.93
N LEU A 538 26.49 19.31 0.57
CA LEU A 538 26.21 18.54 -0.65
C LEU A 538 26.66 19.30 -1.91
N THR A 539 26.40 20.61 -1.97
CA THR A 539 26.71 21.44 -3.15
C THR A 539 28.19 21.80 -3.25
N ASN A 540 28.84 22.15 -2.14
CA ASN A 540 30.19 22.72 -2.18
C ASN A 540 31.29 21.71 -1.91
N GLU A 541 31.01 20.63 -1.17
CA GLU A 541 32.01 19.62 -0.81
C GLU A 541 31.83 18.34 -1.62
N VAL A 542 30.60 17.86 -1.79
CA VAL A 542 30.32 16.56 -2.41
C VAL A 542 30.15 16.66 -3.93
N ALA A 543 29.29 17.56 -4.43
CA ALA A 543 28.99 17.68 -5.85
C ALA A 543 30.21 17.94 -6.75
N PRO A 544 31.25 18.72 -6.33
CA PRO A 544 32.45 18.90 -7.13
C PRO A 544 33.22 17.59 -7.39
N LEU A 545 33.11 16.61 -6.49
CA LEU A 545 33.80 15.33 -6.54
C LEU A 545 33.14 14.30 -7.47
N ILE A 546 31.91 14.57 -7.94
CA ILE A 546 31.21 13.70 -8.89
C ILE A 546 31.84 13.84 -10.29
N PRO A 547 32.39 12.76 -10.91
CA PRO A 547 33.02 12.86 -12.23
C PRO A 547 31.98 13.03 -13.36
N GLU A 548 32.43 13.54 -14.51
CA GLU A 548 31.60 13.62 -15.72
C GLU A 548 31.32 12.20 -16.23
N ALA A 549 30.04 11.81 -16.29
CA ALA A 549 29.57 10.42 -16.51
C ALA A 549 29.70 9.44 -15.33
N GLY A 550 29.96 9.92 -14.11
CA GLY A 550 29.91 9.09 -12.90
C GLY A 550 28.49 8.58 -12.57
N SER A 551 28.45 7.54 -11.75
CA SER A 551 27.20 7.05 -11.12
C SER A 551 27.14 7.52 -9.67
N VAL A 552 25.98 8.00 -9.23
CA VAL A 552 25.71 8.39 -7.84
C VAL A 552 24.57 7.55 -7.30
N ILE A 553 24.87 6.71 -6.31
CA ILE A 553 23.88 5.89 -5.62
C ILE A 553 23.54 6.56 -4.30
N ILE A 554 22.27 6.83 -4.07
CA ILE A 554 21.78 7.54 -2.89
C ILE A 554 20.75 6.64 -2.22
N HIS A 555 20.97 6.30 -0.96
CA HIS A 555 20.02 5.44 -0.26
C HIS A 555 19.77 5.91 1.17
N GLY A 556 18.49 6.11 1.47
CA GLY A 556 17.99 6.50 2.77
C GLY A 556 17.66 5.30 3.65
N HIS A 557 17.86 5.50 4.95
CA HIS A 557 17.56 4.53 6.00
C HIS A 557 16.87 5.22 7.16
N THR A 558 16.18 4.42 7.97
CA THR A 558 15.64 4.81 9.27
C THR A 558 16.11 3.81 10.33
N ASP A 559 15.95 4.18 11.59
CA ASP A 559 15.96 3.24 12.70
C ASP A 559 14.64 2.49 12.80
N ILE A 560 14.53 1.61 13.81
CA ILE A 560 13.36 0.77 14.11
C ILE A 560 12.25 1.49 14.90
N ILE A 561 12.30 2.81 14.99
CA ILE A 561 11.36 3.60 15.79
C ILE A 561 10.32 4.21 14.86
N GLY A 562 9.03 4.06 15.19
CA GLY A 562 7.93 4.53 14.37
C GLY A 562 7.22 3.43 13.57
N GLU A 563 6.47 3.83 12.54
CA GLU A 563 5.70 2.90 11.72
C GLU A 563 6.45 2.56 10.43
N GLU A 564 6.53 1.28 10.07
CA GLU A 564 7.36 0.77 8.97
C GLU A 564 7.05 1.46 7.63
N SER A 565 5.77 1.64 7.29
CA SER A 565 5.38 2.28 6.02
C SER A 565 5.75 3.76 5.96
N HIS A 566 5.64 4.46 7.09
CA HIS A 566 6.10 5.83 7.26
C HIS A 566 7.63 5.92 7.11
N ASN A 567 8.37 5.04 7.76
CA ASN A 567 9.82 4.96 7.72
C ASN A 567 10.36 4.68 6.31
N LEU A 568 9.70 3.78 5.58
CA LEU A 568 10.01 3.50 4.19
C LEU A 568 9.78 4.74 3.30
N LYS A 569 8.66 5.43 3.47
CA LYS A 569 8.38 6.67 2.73
C LYS A 569 9.40 7.77 3.07
N LEU A 570 9.68 7.98 4.34
CA LEU A 570 10.61 9.00 4.83
C LEU A 570 12.02 8.81 4.26
N SER A 571 12.53 7.59 4.29
CA SER A 571 13.85 7.25 3.72
C SER A 571 13.91 7.47 2.20
N ARG A 572 12.84 7.12 1.47
CA ARG A 572 12.71 7.35 0.02
C ARG A 572 12.69 8.84 -0.31
N ASP A 573 11.90 9.63 0.43
CA ASP A 573 11.79 11.07 0.24
C ASP A 573 13.14 11.78 0.48
N ARG A 574 13.86 11.41 1.55
CA ARG A 574 15.20 11.96 1.86
C ARG A 574 16.23 11.64 0.77
N ALA A 575 16.20 10.44 0.20
CA ALA A 575 17.10 10.07 -0.91
C ALA A 575 16.80 10.89 -2.17
N HIS A 576 15.52 11.06 -2.53
CA HIS A 576 15.12 11.89 -3.68
C HIS A 576 15.44 13.38 -3.49
N GLU A 577 15.20 13.94 -2.31
CA GLU A 577 15.60 15.33 -2.03
C GLU A 577 17.11 15.54 -2.20
N THR A 578 17.91 14.57 -1.75
CA THR A 578 19.38 14.61 -1.90
C THR A 578 19.78 14.58 -3.38
N MET A 579 19.14 13.73 -4.19
CA MET A 579 19.32 13.72 -5.64
C MET A 579 19.00 15.07 -6.27
N ASN A 580 17.87 15.69 -5.91
CA ASN A 580 17.44 16.98 -6.46
C ASN A 580 18.43 18.11 -6.13
N VAL A 581 19.12 18.05 -4.98
CA VAL A 581 20.22 18.98 -4.66
C VAL A 581 21.39 18.77 -5.64
N PHE A 582 21.80 17.53 -5.86
CA PHE A 582 22.89 17.23 -6.79
C PHE A 582 22.55 17.60 -8.25
N GLU A 583 21.35 17.28 -8.73
CA GLU A 583 20.95 17.66 -10.09
C GLU A 583 21.05 19.17 -10.32
N ARG A 584 20.56 19.98 -9.38
CA ARG A 584 20.67 21.45 -9.45
C ARG A 584 22.13 21.92 -9.41
N ALA A 585 22.94 21.36 -8.52
CA ALA A 585 24.35 21.71 -8.38
C ALA A 585 25.17 21.36 -9.63
N LEU A 586 24.98 20.16 -10.18
CA LEU A 586 25.68 19.67 -11.36
C LEU A 586 25.25 20.40 -12.63
N ALA A 587 23.95 20.68 -12.78
CA ALA A 587 23.43 21.48 -13.89
C ALA A 587 24.06 22.88 -13.90
N LYS A 588 24.18 23.52 -12.73
CA LYS A 588 24.86 24.82 -12.59
C LYS A 588 26.35 24.74 -12.91
N ALA A 589 27.00 23.62 -12.60
CA ALA A 589 28.40 23.36 -12.93
C ALA A 589 28.63 22.91 -14.39
N GLY A 590 27.57 22.74 -15.19
CA GLY A 590 27.66 22.28 -16.58
C GLY A 590 28.00 20.80 -16.74
N LYS A 591 28.04 20.01 -15.66
CA LYS A 591 28.27 18.56 -15.71
C LYS A 591 27.01 17.86 -16.21
N ARG A 592 27.14 17.03 -17.25
CA ARG A 592 26.04 16.28 -17.86
C ARG A 592 26.33 14.78 -17.81
N ARG A 593 25.29 13.96 -17.98
CA ARG A 593 25.35 12.49 -18.07
C ARG A 593 25.71 11.75 -16.76
N VAL A 594 25.56 12.40 -15.60
CA VAL A 594 25.63 11.69 -14.32
C VAL A 594 24.39 10.81 -14.18
N ARG A 595 24.57 9.54 -13.81
CA ARG A 595 23.46 8.62 -13.51
C ARG A 595 23.16 8.67 -12.02
N PHE A 596 21.88 8.79 -11.66
CA PHE A 596 21.42 8.75 -10.28
C PHE A 596 20.59 7.51 -10.04
N ASP A 597 20.90 6.82 -8.94
CA ASP A 597 20.16 5.67 -8.44
C ASP A 597 19.70 6.00 -7.02
N THR A 598 18.40 6.12 -6.76
CA THR A 598 17.87 6.54 -5.45
C THR A 598 17.01 5.47 -4.78
N TYR A 599 17.21 5.24 -3.48
CA TYR A 599 16.50 4.20 -2.72
C TYR A 599 16.06 4.67 -1.33
N GLY A 600 14.93 4.12 -0.86
CA GLY A 600 14.54 4.17 0.55
C GLY A 600 14.43 2.75 1.08
N PHE A 601 15.17 2.42 2.14
CA PHE A 601 15.12 1.09 2.76
C PHE A 601 14.25 1.04 4.01
N GLY A 602 13.88 2.21 4.57
CA GLY A 602 13.22 2.31 5.86
C GLY A 602 14.05 1.62 6.94
N GLU A 603 13.38 0.79 7.74
CA GLU A 603 13.94 0.03 8.84
C GLU A 603 14.32 -1.42 8.48
N ASP A 604 14.43 -1.76 7.19
CA ASP A 604 14.75 -3.12 6.73
C ASP A 604 16.11 -3.58 7.30
N ILE A 605 16.06 -4.48 8.28
CA ILE A 605 17.22 -4.99 9.03
C ILE A 605 18.26 -5.62 8.10
N ARG A 606 17.86 -6.15 6.93
CA ARG A 606 18.78 -6.77 5.96
C ARG A 606 19.65 -5.74 5.24
N ARG A 607 19.25 -4.47 5.26
CA ARG A 607 19.93 -3.34 4.59
C ARG A 607 20.32 -2.23 5.56
N ALA A 608 19.89 -2.32 6.82
CA ALA A 608 20.22 -1.38 7.88
C ALA A 608 21.75 -1.27 8.08
N PRO A 609 22.31 -0.05 8.16
CA PRO A 609 23.73 0.12 8.40
C PRO A 609 24.20 -0.42 9.76
N PHE A 610 23.35 -0.43 10.80
CA PHE A 610 23.66 -0.86 12.17
C PHE A 610 22.51 -1.64 12.81
N GLU A 611 22.77 -2.35 13.91
CA GLU A 611 21.84 -3.32 14.52
C GLU A 611 20.69 -2.70 15.35
N ASN A 612 20.67 -1.37 15.55
CA ASN A 612 19.67 -0.61 16.34
C ASN A 612 19.63 -0.90 17.85
N ASN A 613 20.56 -1.68 18.39
CA ASN A 613 20.58 -2.07 19.80
C ASN A 613 20.96 -0.89 20.70
N LEU A 614 21.94 -0.10 20.27
CA LEU A 614 22.44 1.05 21.03
C LEU A 614 21.90 2.39 20.50
N PRO A 615 21.81 3.44 21.35
CA PRO A 615 21.44 4.80 20.90
C PRO A 615 22.22 5.27 19.68
N GLU A 616 23.54 5.15 19.73
CA GLU A 616 24.44 5.52 18.64
C GLU A 616 24.12 4.82 17.32
N GLU A 617 23.80 3.52 17.36
CA GLU A 617 23.43 2.75 16.17
C GLU A 617 22.15 3.27 15.53
N ARG A 618 21.12 3.56 16.35
CA ARG A 618 19.87 4.15 15.87
C ARG A 618 20.10 5.53 15.24
N PHE A 619 20.91 6.37 15.87
CA PHE A 619 21.27 7.66 15.29
C PHE A 619 22.03 7.54 13.97
N TYR A 620 22.91 6.54 13.82
CA TYR A 620 23.59 6.30 12.56
C TYR A 620 22.71 5.63 11.50
N ASN A 621 21.65 4.91 11.90
CA ASN A 621 20.64 4.38 10.97
C ASN A 621 19.69 5.46 10.43
N ARG A 622 19.50 6.57 11.17
CA ARG A 622 18.81 7.76 10.67
C ARG A 622 19.70 8.52 9.67
N THR A 623 19.91 7.96 8.48
CA THR A 623 20.92 8.47 7.52
C THR A 623 20.49 8.38 6.06
N VAL A 624 21.10 9.24 5.23
CA VAL A 624 21.22 9.02 3.78
C VAL A 624 22.70 8.79 3.48
N ILE A 625 22.99 7.68 2.81
CA ILE A 625 24.32 7.32 2.32
C ILE A 625 24.39 7.63 0.83
N ILE A 626 25.50 8.24 0.42
CA ILE A 626 25.77 8.70 -0.93
C ILE A 626 27.07 8.06 -1.39
N ASP A 627 26.98 7.21 -2.39
CA ASP A 627 28.11 6.56 -3.05
C ASP A 627 28.34 7.19 -4.41
N ILE A 628 29.55 7.70 -4.63
CA ILE A 628 30.02 8.18 -5.93
C ILE A 628 30.93 7.10 -6.50
N VAL A 629 30.52 6.56 -7.64
CA VAL A 629 31.24 5.53 -8.37
C VAL A 629 31.80 6.15 -9.66
N PRO A 630 33.14 6.18 -9.81
CA PRO A 630 33.78 6.54 -11.08
C PRO A 630 33.44 5.51 -12.18
N GLU A 631 33.46 5.94 -13.45
CA GLU A 631 32.91 5.16 -14.60
C GLU A 631 33.75 3.96 -15.06
#